data_AF-A0ABD0QHA6-F1
#
_entry.id   AF-A0ABD0QHA6-F1
#
_cell.length_a   1.000
_cell.length_b   1.000
_cell.length_c   1.000
_cell.angle_alpha   90.00
_cell.angle_beta   90.00
_cell.angle_gamma   90.00
#
_symmetry.space_group_name_H-M   'P 1'
#
loop_
_entity.id
_entity.type
_entity.pdbx_description
1 polymer ?
#
loop_
_entity_poly.entity_id
_entity_poly.type
_entity_poly.pdbx_seq_one_letter_code
_entity_poly.pdbx_strand_id
1 'polypeptide(L)'
;EMPFPTATDILRVLESDFSERNSEGKYVSQEDVRFIQLLREGIQQKEIGHLEMPLPFKSYSPPTLPNKKLAIIRLQHLKRKLRANQQFYDHYKTFMEKVIRNGDAELAPEASVGNIVWYIRHHGVYHPRKPGKLRVVFDCSAKFHGITLNDTLLYGPDLINFLVGVLCRFRKESVAIICDISFLSCLNIAIISGSYGEASSYGDSSPGCANFGLENSFYVDDGLVSIPTIKEASVLKVEAQELCKRGGLRLHKFNSNESEVLCCVNPSERATS
;
A
#
# COMPACT_ATOMS: atom_id res chain seq x y z
N GLU A 1 6.98 -2.12 46.83
CA GLU A 1 5.77 -1.94 46.01
C GLU A 1 6.09 -0.92 44.91
N MET A 2 5.77 -1.20 43.65
CA MET A 2 5.92 -0.19 42.61
C MET A 2 4.79 0.84 42.79
N PRO A 3 5.09 2.16 42.79
CA PRO A 3 4.07 3.18 42.97
C PRO A 3 3.05 3.10 41.83
N PHE A 4 1.78 3.28 42.17
CA PHE A 4 0.71 3.34 41.18
C PHE A 4 0.94 4.52 40.22
N PRO A 5 0.81 4.31 38.89
CA PRO A 5 1.02 5.37 37.92
C PRO A 5 0.07 6.54 38.19
N THR A 6 0.60 7.76 38.21
CA THR A 6 -0.22 8.96 38.39
C THR A 6 -1.01 9.26 37.12
N ALA A 7 -2.07 10.05 37.22
CA ALA A 7 -2.84 10.49 36.05
C ALA A 7 -1.94 11.19 35.00
N THR A 8 -0.90 11.89 35.45
CA THR A 8 0.11 12.52 34.59
C THR A 8 1.03 11.51 33.90
N ASP A 9 1.28 10.35 34.50
CA ASP A 9 2.05 9.27 33.86
C ASP A 9 1.19 8.56 32.80
N ILE A 10 -0.09 8.35 33.08
CA ILE A 10 -1.06 7.81 32.11
C ILE A 10 -1.21 8.79 30.94
N LEU A 11 -1.37 10.08 31.20
CA LEU A 11 -1.45 11.10 30.16
C LEU A 11 -0.16 11.18 29.33
N ARG A 12 1.02 11.14 29.95
CA ARG A 12 2.29 11.11 29.20
C ARG A 12 2.44 9.87 28.32
N VAL A 13 1.99 8.70 28.78
CA VAL A 13 2.00 7.47 27.97
C VAL A 13 1.03 7.60 26.80
N LEU A 14 -0.19 8.10 27.03
CA LEU A 14 -1.17 8.34 25.97
C LEU A 14 -0.69 9.40 24.98
N GLU A 15 -0.10 10.50 25.45
CA GLU A 15 0.48 11.56 24.62
C GLU A 15 1.74 11.10 23.88
N SER A 16 2.49 10.12 24.41
CA SER A 16 3.64 9.54 23.72
C SER A 16 3.23 8.75 22.48
N ASP A 17 2.05 8.12 22.48
CA ASP A 17 1.47 7.45 21.30
C ASP A 17 1.04 8.47 20.22
N PHE A 18 0.87 9.74 20.60
CA PHE A 18 0.42 10.83 19.73
C PHE A 18 1.46 11.94 19.56
N SER A 19 2.72 11.70 19.94
CA SER A 19 3.82 12.65 19.80
C SER A 19 4.26 12.77 18.34
N GLU A 20 3.41 13.38 17.53
CA GLU A 20 3.71 13.82 16.18
C GLU A 20 4.68 15.00 16.32
N ARG A 21 5.96 14.79 16.01
CA ARG A 21 6.96 15.85 16.05
C ARG A 21 6.45 16.99 15.16
N ASN A 22 6.20 18.17 15.76
CA ASN A 22 5.81 19.38 15.04
C ASN A 22 6.67 19.53 13.78
N SER A 23 6.04 19.37 12.61
CA SER A 23 6.69 19.56 11.32
C SER A 23 6.78 21.05 10.99
N GLU A 24 7.36 21.84 11.88
CA GLU A 24 7.85 23.17 11.50
C GLU A 24 9.05 22.94 10.56
N GLY A 25 8.75 22.89 9.26
CA GLY A 25 9.71 22.72 8.17
C GLY A 25 10.03 21.26 7.82
N LYS A 26 9.12 20.56 7.12
CA LYS A 26 9.52 19.38 6.33
C LYS A 26 10.41 19.87 5.18
N TYR A 27 11.71 19.97 5.43
CA TYR A 27 12.70 20.18 4.37
C TYR A 27 12.67 18.95 3.45
N VAL A 28 12.39 19.16 2.17
CA VAL A 28 12.42 18.11 1.15
C VAL A 28 13.88 17.80 0.85
N SER A 29 14.32 16.56 1.06
CA SER A 29 15.69 16.16 0.74
C SER A 29 15.91 16.05 -0.78
N GLN A 30 17.17 16.08 -1.22
CA GLN A 30 17.49 15.83 -2.64
C GLN A 30 17.05 14.43 -3.10
N GLU A 31 17.08 13.45 -2.18
CA GLU A 31 16.56 12.10 -2.45
C GLU A 31 15.04 12.11 -2.63
N ASP A 32 14.30 12.88 -1.82
CA ASP A 32 12.86 13.06 -1.96
C ASP A 32 12.48 13.73 -3.29
N VAL A 33 13.20 14.80 -3.68
CA VAL A 33 12.98 15.48 -4.97
C VAL A 33 13.17 14.49 -6.11
N ARG A 34 14.25 13.71 -6.07
CA ARG A 34 14.54 12.72 -7.11
C ARG A 34 13.52 11.59 -7.13
N PHE A 35 13.08 11.11 -5.97
CA PHE A 35 12.02 10.10 -5.89
C PHE A 35 10.73 10.61 -6.52
N ILE A 36 10.29 11.83 -6.18
CA ILE A 36 9.09 12.45 -6.75
C ILE A 36 9.24 12.67 -8.26
N GLN A 37 10.42 13.06 -8.74
CA GLN A 37 10.69 13.19 -10.16
C GLN A 37 10.56 11.85 -10.90
N LEU A 38 11.15 10.78 -10.37
CA LEU A 38 11.03 9.43 -10.93
C LEU A 38 9.58 8.95 -10.98
N LEU A 39 8.78 9.27 -9.95
CA LEU A 39 7.36 8.96 -9.97
C LEU A 39 6.60 9.76 -11.03
N ARG A 40 6.82 11.08 -11.10
CA ARG A 40 6.13 11.95 -12.07
C ARG A 40 6.43 11.55 -13.52
N GLU A 41 7.67 11.18 -13.80
CA GLU A 41 8.11 10.81 -15.16
C GLU A 41 7.81 9.34 -15.49
N GLY A 42 7.74 8.47 -14.48
CA GLY A 42 7.71 7.02 -14.65
C GLY A 42 6.38 6.32 -14.39
N ILE A 43 5.39 6.99 -13.78
CA ILE A 43 4.08 6.37 -13.56
C ILE A 43 3.38 6.18 -14.90
N GLN A 44 2.96 4.94 -15.17
CA GLN A 44 2.21 4.55 -16.36
C GLN A 44 0.94 3.82 -15.96
N GLN A 45 -0.17 4.09 -16.65
CA GLN A 45 -1.40 3.34 -16.47
C GLN A 45 -1.44 2.18 -17.48
N LYS A 46 -1.47 0.94 -17.00
CA LYS A 46 -1.69 -0.26 -17.84
C LYS A 46 -3.13 -0.33 -18.33
N GLU A 47 -3.37 -1.11 -19.39
CA GLU A 47 -4.69 -1.34 -20.00
C GLU A 47 -5.79 -1.81 -19.04
N ILE A 48 -5.42 -2.48 -17.94
CA ILE A 48 -6.33 -3.02 -16.92
C ILE A 48 -6.62 -1.97 -15.81
N GLY A 49 -6.11 -0.74 -15.95
CA GLY A 49 -6.29 0.36 -15.00
C GLY A 49 -5.26 0.39 -13.86
N HIS A 50 -4.33 -0.56 -13.81
CA HIS A 50 -3.24 -0.57 -12.82
C HIS A 50 -2.23 0.54 -13.08
N LEU A 51 -1.73 1.16 -12.01
CA LEU A 51 -0.58 2.05 -12.07
C LEU A 51 0.70 1.21 -11.91
N GLU A 52 1.60 1.34 -12.88
CA GLU A 52 2.97 0.85 -12.82
C GLU A 52 3.91 2.05 -12.57
N MET A 53 4.97 1.84 -11.81
CA MET A 53 6.02 2.82 -11.62
C MET A 53 7.38 2.11 -11.68
N PRO A 54 8.44 2.78 -12.17
CA PRO A 54 9.77 2.22 -12.13
C PRO A 54 10.25 2.07 -10.69
N LEU A 55 11.10 1.06 -10.46
CA LEU A 55 11.82 0.95 -9.19
C LEU A 55 12.72 2.17 -8.99
N PRO A 56 12.59 2.92 -7.89
CA PRO A 56 13.27 4.19 -7.71
C PRO A 56 14.71 3.98 -7.23
N PHE A 57 15.61 3.53 -8.10
CA PHE A 57 17.00 3.24 -7.71
C PHE A 57 17.79 4.50 -7.30
N LYS A 58 18.62 4.37 -6.26
CA LYS A 58 19.57 5.41 -5.81
C LYS A 58 20.68 5.69 -6.81
N SER A 59 21.04 4.72 -7.64
CA SER A 59 22.04 4.88 -8.69
C SER A 59 21.39 4.78 -10.07
N TYR A 60 21.97 5.45 -11.07
CA TYR A 60 21.45 5.40 -12.46
C TYR A 60 21.48 3.98 -13.05
N SER A 61 22.32 3.10 -12.51
CA SER A 61 22.30 1.67 -12.79
C SER A 61 21.88 0.88 -11.55
N PRO A 62 20.98 -0.11 -11.68
CA PRO A 62 20.72 -1.06 -10.61
C PRO A 62 22.01 -1.82 -10.27
N PRO A 63 22.22 -2.22 -9.00
CA PRO A 63 23.41 -2.99 -8.65
C PRO A 63 23.39 -4.36 -9.33
N THR A 64 24.50 -4.69 -9.98
CA THR A 64 24.71 -5.95 -10.71
C THR A 64 25.00 -7.09 -9.74
N LEU A 65 24.00 -7.53 -8.98
CA LEU A 65 24.16 -8.58 -7.97
C LEU A 65 23.12 -9.70 -8.17
N PRO A 66 23.37 -10.66 -9.08
CA PRO A 66 22.42 -11.72 -9.36
C PRO A 66 22.35 -12.72 -8.19
N ASN A 67 21.40 -12.52 -7.29
CA ASN A 67 21.15 -13.36 -6.12
C ASN A 67 20.51 -14.74 -6.45
N LYS A 68 20.55 -15.15 -7.72
CA LYS A 68 19.91 -16.35 -8.28
C LYS A 68 20.23 -17.62 -7.51
N LYS A 69 21.51 -17.87 -7.20
CA LYS A 69 21.94 -19.08 -6.47
C LYS A 69 21.23 -19.21 -5.12
N LEU A 70 21.17 -18.11 -4.38
CA LEU A 70 20.52 -18.06 -3.07
C LEU A 70 18.99 -18.19 -3.19
N ALA A 71 18.39 -17.57 -4.22
CA ALA A 71 16.97 -17.68 -4.50
C ALA A 71 16.55 -19.12 -4.83
N ILE A 72 17.35 -19.85 -5.62
CA ILE A 72 17.09 -21.26 -5.97
C ILE A 72 17.09 -22.16 -4.73
N ILE A 73 18.08 -22.02 -3.84
CA ILE A 73 18.14 -22.82 -2.60
C ILE A 73 16.89 -22.59 -1.75
N ARG A 74 16.47 -21.33 -1.61
CA ARG A 74 15.27 -20.96 -0.83
C ARG A 74 13.98 -21.46 -1.50
N LEU A 75 13.92 -21.43 -2.83
CA LEU A 75 12.81 -22.00 -3.59
C LEU A 75 12.69 -23.52 -3.36
N GLN A 76 13.82 -24.24 -3.31
CA GLN A 76 13.81 -25.67 -2.99
C GLN A 76 13.25 -25.92 -1.58
N HIS A 77 13.58 -25.07 -0.59
CA HIS A 77 13.05 -25.19 0.76
C HIS A 77 11.53 -24.98 0.78
N LEU A 78 11.05 -23.96 0.06
CA LEU A 78 9.62 -23.72 -0.09
C LEU A 78 8.92 -24.91 -0.78
N LYS A 79 9.50 -25.45 -1.86
CA LYS A 79 8.97 -26.64 -2.57
C LYS A 79 8.84 -27.85 -1.64
N ARG A 80 9.84 -28.10 -0.78
CA ARG A 80 9.76 -29.18 0.22
C ARG A 80 8.61 -28.95 1.20
N LYS A 81 8.45 -27.73 1.72
CA LYS A 81 7.35 -27.38 2.63
C LYS A 81 5.97 -27.52 1.96
N LEU A 82 5.84 -27.09 0.72
CA LEU A 82 4.61 -27.22 -0.07
C LEU A 82 4.23 -28.70 -0.29
N ARG A 83 5.21 -29.56 -0.59
CA ARG A 83 4.96 -31.01 -0.75
C ARG A 83 4.60 -31.71 0.56
N ALA A 84 5.15 -31.25 1.69
CA ALA A 84 4.94 -31.85 2.99
C ALA A 84 3.59 -31.48 3.64
N ASN A 85 2.96 -30.37 3.22
CA ASN A 85 1.72 -29.90 3.83
C ASN A 85 0.73 -29.44 2.74
N GLN A 86 -0.29 -30.28 2.50
CA GLN A 86 -1.32 -30.05 1.48
C GLN A 86 -2.12 -28.76 1.74
N GLN A 87 -2.56 -28.53 2.98
CA GLN A 87 -3.32 -27.33 3.33
C GLN A 87 -2.50 -26.05 3.09
N PHE A 88 -1.21 -26.07 3.44
CA PHE A 88 -0.32 -24.95 3.17
C PHE A 88 -0.17 -24.72 1.66
N TYR A 89 -0.04 -25.79 0.87
CA TYR A 89 0.02 -25.71 -0.58
C TYR A 89 -1.24 -25.09 -1.18
N ASP A 90 -2.43 -25.57 -0.77
CA ASP A 90 -3.70 -25.08 -1.31
C ASP A 90 -3.87 -23.58 -1.04
N HIS A 91 -3.64 -23.16 0.21
CA HIS A 91 -3.72 -21.74 0.57
C HIS A 91 -2.66 -20.89 -0.16
N TYR A 92 -1.46 -21.42 -0.35
CA TYR A 92 -0.38 -20.74 -1.08
C TYR A 92 -0.74 -20.57 -2.56
N LYS A 93 -1.24 -21.64 -3.18
CA LYS A 93 -1.67 -21.66 -4.57
C LYS A 93 -2.81 -20.66 -4.79
N THR A 94 -3.86 -20.70 -3.97
CA THR A 94 -4.98 -19.74 -4.05
C THR A 94 -4.50 -18.29 -3.93
N PHE A 95 -3.53 -18.01 -3.05
CA PHE A 95 -2.94 -16.68 -2.95
C PHE A 95 -2.22 -16.27 -4.24
N MET A 96 -1.29 -17.10 -4.73
CA MET A 96 -0.49 -16.76 -5.93
C MET A 96 -1.35 -16.67 -7.20
N GLU A 97 -2.35 -17.55 -7.35
CA GLU A 97 -3.30 -17.48 -8.46
C GLU A 97 -4.11 -16.19 -8.42
N LYS A 98 -4.46 -15.71 -7.22
CA LYS A 98 -5.12 -14.40 -7.08
C LYS A 98 -4.20 -13.27 -7.52
N VAL A 99 -2.94 -13.25 -7.07
CA VAL A 99 -1.96 -12.23 -7.47
C VAL A 99 -1.79 -12.19 -8.99
N ILE A 100 -1.62 -13.35 -9.64
CA ILE A 100 -1.45 -13.43 -11.10
C ILE A 100 -2.74 -13.02 -11.83
N ARG A 101 -3.90 -13.55 -11.41
CA ARG A 101 -5.19 -13.23 -12.03
C ARG A 101 -5.54 -11.75 -11.92
N ASN A 102 -5.14 -11.12 -10.81
CA ASN A 102 -5.33 -9.69 -10.60
C ASN A 102 -4.38 -8.82 -11.43
N GLY A 103 -3.40 -9.40 -12.14
CA GLY A 103 -2.38 -8.63 -12.85
C GLY A 103 -1.30 -8.04 -11.94
N ASP A 104 -1.29 -8.38 -10.65
CA ASP A 104 -0.29 -7.93 -9.67
C ASP A 104 1.08 -8.60 -9.89
N ALA A 105 1.14 -9.69 -10.65
CA ALA A 105 2.37 -10.34 -11.08
C ALA A 105 2.17 -11.03 -12.42
N GLU A 106 3.19 -10.96 -13.28
CA GLU A 106 3.21 -11.61 -14.59
C GLU A 106 4.39 -12.58 -14.71
N LEU A 107 4.37 -13.39 -15.77
CA LEU A 107 5.49 -14.27 -16.06
C LEU A 107 6.70 -13.43 -16.47
N ALA A 108 7.79 -13.52 -15.69
CA ALA A 108 9.01 -12.81 -16.00
C ALA A 108 9.59 -13.26 -17.37
N PRO A 109 10.09 -12.34 -18.20
CA PRO A 109 10.73 -12.67 -19.47
C PRO A 109 12.00 -13.51 -19.23
N GLU A 110 12.45 -14.21 -20.28
CA GLU A 110 13.73 -14.90 -20.20
C GLU A 110 14.86 -13.89 -20.00
N ALA A 111 15.73 -14.18 -19.03
CA ALA A 111 16.86 -13.32 -18.72
C ALA A 111 17.88 -13.36 -19.87
N SER A 112 17.96 -12.27 -20.65
CA SER A 112 19.00 -12.10 -21.66
C SER A 112 20.35 -11.78 -21.03
N VAL A 113 21.43 -12.07 -21.76
CA VAL A 113 22.80 -11.75 -21.33
C VAL A 113 22.94 -10.22 -21.24
N GLY A 114 23.16 -9.71 -20.03
CA GLY A 114 23.32 -8.27 -19.77
C GLY A 114 22.19 -7.63 -18.95
N ASN A 115 21.03 -8.29 -18.83
CA ASN A 115 19.94 -7.79 -18.00
C ASN A 115 20.25 -7.96 -16.50
N ILE A 116 20.02 -6.91 -15.72
CA ILE A 116 20.16 -6.96 -14.26
C ILE A 116 18.89 -7.59 -13.68
N VAL A 117 19.00 -8.85 -13.23
CA VAL A 117 17.88 -9.61 -12.69
C VAL A 117 18.02 -9.81 -11.19
N TRP A 118 17.01 -9.36 -10.45
CA TRP A 118 16.87 -9.58 -9.01
C TRP A 118 15.77 -10.61 -8.74
N TYR A 119 16.10 -11.64 -7.96
CA TYR A 119 15.14 -12.68 -7.57
C TYR A 119 14.63 -12.41 -6.17
N ILE A 120 13.33 -12.15 -6.04
CA ILE A 120 12.72 -11.87 -4.74
C ILE A 120 12.24 -13.17 -4.12
N ARG A 121 12.67 -13.39 -2.87
CA ARG A 121 12.22 -14.52 -2.08
C ARG A 121 10.77 -14.25 -1.66
N HIS A 122 9.95 -15.28 -1.66
CA HIS A 122 8.63 -15.24 -1.04
C HIS A 122 8.41 -16.40 -0.07
N HIS A 123 7.59 -16.20 0.96
CA HIS A 123 7.23 -17.26 1.91
C HIS A 123 5.85 -17.03 2.53
N GLY A 124 5.17 -18.12 2.87
CA GLY A 124 3.82 -18.07 3.45
C GLY A 124 3.84 -17.96 4.97
N VAL A 125 3.05 -17.05 5.52
CA VAL A 125 2.85 -16.80 6.96
C VAL A 125 1.36 -16.85 7.27
N TYR A 126 0.99 -17.54 8.35
CA TYR A 126 -0.37 -17.50 8.88
C TYR A 126 -0.52 -16.38 9.90
N HIS A 127 -1.62 -15.63 9.80
CA HIS A 127 -1.93 -14.62 10.79
C HIS A 127 -2.55 -15.28 12.04
N PRO A 128 -1.98 -15.12 13.26
CA PRO A 128 -2.47 -15.81 14.45
C PRO A 128 -3.97 -15.55 14.74
N ARG A 129 -4.42 -14.32 14.48
CA ARG A 129 -5.83 -13.90 14.67
C ARG A 129 -6.78 -14.18 13.49
N LYS A 130 -6.30 -14.73 12.38
CA LYS A 130 -7.13 -15.06 11.19
C LYS A 130 -6.79 -16.49 10.73
N PRO A 131 -7.16 -17.52 11.52
CA PRO A 131 -6.87 -18.91 11.19
C PRO A 131 -7.42 -19.24 9.80
N GLY A 132 -6.66 -20.02 9.02
CA GLY A 132 -7.00 -20.36 7.64
C GLY A 132 -6.56 -19.33 6.58
N LYS A 133 -6.29 -18.07 6.95
CA LYS A 133 -5.84 -17.05 5.99
C LYS A 133 -4.31 -16.99 5.91
N LEU A 134 -3.74 -17.60 4.87
CA LEU A 134 -2.33 -17.47 4.52
C LEU A 134 -2.07 -16.12 3.83
N ARG A 135 -0.96 -15.46 4.19
CA ARG A 135 -0.37 -14.36 3.42
C ARG A 135 0.98 -14.78 2.88
N VAL A 136 1.28 -14.45 1.63
CA VAL A 136 2.63 -14.61 1.09
C VAL A 136 3.37 -13.28 1.25
N VAL A 137 4.52 -13.33 1.89
CA VAL A 137 5.41 -12.19 2.12
C VAL A 137 6.56 -12.25 1.12
N PHE A 138 6.73 -11.19 0.35
CA PHE A 138 7.86 -10.97 -0.55
C PHE A 138 8.97 -10.25 0.23
N ASP A 139 10.14 -10.86 0.32
CA ASP A 139 11.25 -10.43 1.18
C ASP A 139 12.31 -9.72 0.33
N CYS A 140 12.17 -8.39 0.22
CA CYS A 140 13.15 -7.49 -0.41
C CYS A 140 14.30 -7.08 0.53
N SER A 141 14.21 -7.48 1.80
CA SER A 141 15.22 -7.19 2.84
C SER A 141 16.31 -8.27 2.92
N ALA A 142 16.20 -9.33 2.12
CA ALA A 142 17.17 -10.40 2.09
C ALA A 142 18.54 -9.91 1.57
N LYS A 143 19.55 -9.93 2.44
CA LYS A 143 20.93 -9.59 2.10
C LYS A 143 21.53 -10.59 1.12
N PHE A 144 22.26 -10.07 0.13
CA PHE A 144 23.15 -10.82 -0.75
C PHE A 144 24.45 -10.04 -0.91
N HIS A 145 25.58 -10.63 -0.51
CA HIS A 145 26.88 -9.95 -0.44
C HIS A 145 26.84 -8.61 0.35
N GLY A 146 26.07 -8.58 1.44
CA GLY A 146 25.95 -7.40 2.31
C GLY A 146 24.94 -6.34 1.85
N ILE A 147 24.37 -6.46 0.64
CA ILE A 147 23.44 -5.49 0.06
C ILE A 147 22.03 -6.11 -0.03
N THR A 148 20.99 -5.35 0.32
CA THR A 148 19.58 -5.69 0.09
C THR A 148 19.00 -4.92 -1.09
N LEU A 149 17.86 -5.35 -1.65
CA LEU A 149 17.18 -4.57 -2.67
C LEU A 149 16.74 -3.21 -2.11
N ASN A 150 16.22 -3.20 -0.88
CA ASN A 150 15.79 -1.97 -0.20
C ASN A 150 16.91 -0.94 -0.04
N ASP A 151 18.16 -1.37 0.24
CA ASP A 151 19.30 -0.45 0.38
C ASP A 151 19.58 0.36 -0.90
N THR A 152 19.15 -0.18 -2.04
CA THR A 152 19.43 0.32 -3.39
C THR A 152 18.32 1.21 -3.94
N LEU A 153 17.17 1.25 -3.25
CA LEU A 153 16.01 2.06 -3.60
C LEU A 153 15.98 3.34 -2.79
N LEU A 154 15.56 4.44 -3.41
CA LEU A 154 15.21 5.69 -2.76
C LEU A 154 13.97 5.46 -1.89
N TYR A 155 13.97 6.11 -0.74
CA TYR A 155 12.76 6.25 0.06
C TYR A 155 12.13 7.58 -0.32
N GLY A 156 10.81 7.57 -0.52
CA GLY A 156 10.07 8.79 -0.80
C GLY A 156 9.86 9.63 0.46
N PRO A 157 9.43 10.89 0.28
CA PRO A 157 9.07 11.73 1.41
C PRO A 157 7.92 11.10 2.19
N ASP A 158 7.88 11.38 3.48
CA ASP A 158 6.74 10.99 4.30
C ASP A 158 5.52 11.84 3.94
N LEU A 159 4.62 11.25 3.16
CA LEU A 159 3.34 11.82 2.74
C LEU A 159 2.17 11.29 3.58
N ILE A 160 2.45 10.55 4.65
CA ILE A 160 1.40 10.00 5.51
C ILE A 160 0.78 11.15 6.31
N ASN A 161 -0.54 11.23 6.30
CA ASN A 161 -1.24 12.17 7.16
C ASN A 161 -1.01 11.81 8.62
N PHE A 162 -0.83 12.84 9.43
CA PHE A 162 -0.81 12.74 10.88
C PHE A 162 -2.07 12.05 11.40
N LEU A 163 -1.88 10.94 12.14
CA LEU A 163 -2.97 10.14 12.70
C LEU A 163 -3.84 10.97 13.63
N VAL A 164 -3.26 11.80 14.48
CA VAL A 164 -4.01 12.71 15.36
C VAL A 164 -4.85 13.65 14.52
N GLY A 165 -4.27 14.23 13.46
CA GLY A 165 -4.97 15.08 12.52
C GLY A 165 -6.18 14.38 11.88
N VAL A 166 -5.98 13.16 11.38
CA VAL A 166 -7.05 12.34 10.77
C VAL A 166 -8.15 12.05 11.80
N LEU A 167 -7.79 11.61 13.00
CA LEU A 167 -8.75 11.28 14.06
C LEU A 167 -9.51 12.51 14.58
N CYS A 168 -8.86 13.67 14.70
CA CYS A 168 -9.50 14.90 15.11
C CYS A 168 -10.52 15.38 14.05
N ARG A 169 -10.16 15.33 12.76
CA ARG A 169 -11.09 15.65 11.68
C ARG A 169 -12.26 14.68 11.62
N PHE A 170 -12.00 13.39 11.77
CA PHE A 170 -13.02 12.34 11.80
C PHE A 170 -14.02 12.46 12.95
N ARG A 171 -13.66 13.15 14.05
CA ARG A 171 -14.57 13.39 15.18
C ARG A 171 -15.36 14.69 15.10
N LYS A 172 -15.17 15.48 14.04
CA LYS A 172 -15.71 16.84 13.96
C LYS A 172 -17.20 16.87 13.61
N GLU A 173 -17.64 15.99 12.72
CA GLU A 173 -19.00 16.03 12.16
C GLU A 173 -19.84 14.81 12.57
N SER A 174 -21.14 14.84 12.27
CA SER A 174 -22.13 13.87 12.75
C SER A 174 -22.18 12.55 11.97
N VAL A 175 -21.90 12.57 10.66
CA VAL A 175 -21.99 11.38 9.80
C VAL A 175 -20.60 10.86 9.48
N ALA A 176 -20.22 9.74 10.09
CA ALA A 176 -18.92 9.08 9.91
C ALA A 176 -18.98 8.06 8.77
N ILE A 177 -17.96 8.07 7.91
CA ILE A 177 -17.69 7.06 6.88
C ILE A 177 -16.28 6.54 7.08
N ILE A 178 -16.15 5.22 7.06
CA ILE A 178 -14.87 4.54 7.03
C ILE A 178 -14.80 3.61 5.83
N CYS A 179 -13.61 3.47 5.25
CA CYS A 179 -13.33 2.54 4.15
C CYS A 179 -11.87 2.10 4.15
N ASP A 180 -11.55 1.11 3.34
CA ASP A 180 -10.22 0.53 3.17
C ASP A 180 -9.85 0.63 1.68
N ILE A 181 -8.58 0.87 1.37
CA ILE A 181 -8.07 0.74 0.01
C ILE A 181 -7.74 -0.74 -0.22
N SER A 182 -8.44 -1.36 -1.16
CA SER A 182 -8.27 -2.78 -1.44
C SER A 182 -6.90 -3.03 -2.05
N PHE A 183 -6.05 -3.73 -1.29
CA PHE A 183 -4.76 -4.28 -1.68
C PHE A 183 -4.02 -3.41 -2.71
N LEU A 184 -3.29 -2.40 -2.22
CA LEU A 184 -2.21 -1.79 -2.97
C LEU A 184 -1.17 -2.87 -3.27
N SER A 185 -1.22 -3.48 -4.45
CA SER A 185 -0.06 -4.19 -4.95
C SER A 185 1.00 -3.14 -5.31
N CYS A 186 1.82 -2.75 -4.34
CA CYS A 186 3.16 -2.23 -4.62
C CYS A 186 4.07 -3.31 -5.25
N LEU A 187 3.50 -4.45 -5.66
CA LEU A 187 4.19 -5.58 -6.24
C LEU A 187 4.12 -5.60 -7.77
N ASN A 188 4.02 -4.45 -8.44
CA ASN A 188 4.52 -4.36 -9.81
C ASN A 188 6.06 -4.34 -9.76
N ILE A 189 6.66 -5.46 -9.33
CA ILE A 189 8.04 -5.77 -9.67
C ILE A 189 7.98 -6.39 -11.06
N ALA A 190 7.85 -5.53 -12.06
CA ALA A 190 8.27 -5.86 -13.39
C ALA A 190 9.79 -6.11 -13.31
N ILE A 191 10.19 -7.37 -13.44
CA ILE A 191 11.59 -7.72 -13.69
C ILE A 191 11.87 -7.30 -15.15
N ILE A 192 12.20 -6.01 -15.31
CA ILE A 192 12.78 -5.23 -16.43
C ILE A 192 12.48 -5.69 -17.87
N SER A 193 11.87 -4.82 -18.70
CA SER A 193 12.58 -3.98 -19.71
C SER A 193 11.67 -3.05 -20.53
N GLY A 194 11.94 -1.74 -20.47
CA GLY A 194 11.88 -0.79 -21.59
C GLY A 194 10.52 -0.32 -22.12
N SER A 195 10.23 0.98 -21.98
CA SER A 195 10.08 1.98 -23.06
C SER A 195 9.32 3.21 -22.55
N TYR A 196 9.90 4.39 -22.72
CA TYR A 196 9.34 5.67 -22.26
C TYR A 196 8.21 6.11 -23.19
N GLY A 197 7.01 6.25 -22.62
CA GLY A 197 5.88 6.95 -23.21
C GLY A 197 5.39 7.97 -22.19
N GLU A 198 5.27 9.22 -22.64
CA GLU A 198 4.84 10.37 -21.84
C GLU A 198 3.38 10.22 -21.37
N ALA A 199 3.11 10.51 -20.10
CA ALA A 199 1.75 10.65 -19.59
C ALA A 199 1.58 11.99 -18.84
N SER A 200 0.73 12.82 -19.43
CA SER A 200 0.43 14.20 -19.03
C SER A 200 -0.48 14.26 -17.79
N SER A 201 -0.15 15.22 -16.91
CA SER A 201 -1.00 15.99 -15.98
C SER A 201 -2.39 15.46 -15.58
N TYR A 202 -2.50 14.91 -14.37
CA TYR A 202 -3.78 14.77 -13.64
C TYR A 202 -3.94 15.93 -12.63
N GLY A 203 -4.71 16.94 -13.03
CA GLY A 203 -5.02 18.11 -12.23
C GLY A 203 -6.49 18.48 -12.33
N ASP A 204 -7.38 17.55 -12.01
CA ASP A 204 -8.82 17.84 -11.89
C ASP A 204 -9.43 17.00 -10.77
N SER A 205 -9.29 17.49 -9.53
CA SER A 205 -9.94 16.90 -8.37
C SER A 205 -11.43 17.21 -8.42
N SER A 206 -12.28 16.18 -8.25
CA SER A 206 -13.73 16.37 -8.12
C SER A 206 -14.04 17.35 -6.98
N PRO A 207 -14.94 18.35 -7.18
CA PRO A 207 -15.18 19.42 -6.21
C PRO A 207 -15.54 18.92 -4.81
N GLY A 208 -16.32 17.84 -4.68
CA GLY A 208 -16.68 17.28 -3.37
C GLY A 208 -15.48 16.68 -2.66
N CYS A 209 -14.69 15.81 -3.30
CA CYS A 209 -13.48 15.24 -2.67
C CYS A 209 -12.48 16.30 -2.18
N ALA A 210 -12.31 17.40 -2.93
CA ALA A 210 -11.47 18.53 -2.52
C ALA A 210 -12.10 19.33 -1.38
N ASN A 211 -13.38 19.69 -1.50
CA ASN A 211 -14.10 20.49 -0.50
C ASN A 211 -14.25 19.76 0.85
N PHE A 212 -14.33 18.44 0.83
CA PHE A 212 -14.47 17.60 2.02
C PHE A 212 -13.14 17.01 2.50
N GLY A 213 -12.00 17.42 1.92
CA GLY A 213 -10.67 17.10 2.44
C GLY A 213 -10.33 15.61 2.40
N LEU A 214 -10.74 14.90 1.35
CA LEU A 214 -10.46 13.46 1.21
C LEU A 214 -8.95 13.16 1.28
N GLU A 215 -8.12 14.04 0.72
CA GLU A 215 -6.66 14.00 0.79
C GLU A 215 -6.11 13.88 2.22
N ASN A 216 -6.79 14.50 3.19
CA ASN A 216 -6.39 14.56 4.60
C ASN A 216 -7.14 13.55 5.46
N SER A 217 -7.89 12.64 4.84
CA SER A 217 -8.79 11.70 5.53
C SER A 217 -8.27 10.26 5.52
N PHE A 218 -7.15 9.98 4.84
CA PHE A 218 -6.54 8.65 4.84
C PHE A 218 -5.35 8.56 5.79
N TYR A 219 -5.28 7.47 6.54
CA TYR A 219 -4.08 7.02 7.23
C TYR A 219 -3.62 5.70 6.62
N VAL A 220 -2.59 5.78 5.76
CA VAL A 220 -2.13 4.64 4.95
C VAL A 220 -3.29 4.08 4.10
N ASP A 221 -3.79 2.88 4.41
CA ASP A 221 -4.85 2.19 3.66
C ASP A 221 -6.26 2.53 4.18
N ASP A 222 -6.38 3.11 5.37
CA ASP A 222 -7.65 3.35 6.05
C ASP A 222 -8.15 4.78 5.78
N GLY A 223 -9.32 4.90 5.15
CA GLY A 223 -10.02 6.15 4.96
C GLY A 223 -11.01 6.40 6.10
N LEU A 224 -10.90 7.56 6.76
CA LEU A 224 -11.70 7.98 7.90
C LEU A 224 -12.17 9.42 7.67
N VAL A 225 -13.47 9.61 7.40
CA VAL A 225 -14.05 10.94 7.17
C VAL A 225 -15.37 11.13 7.90
N SER A 226 -15.61 12.33 8.43
CA SER A 226 -16.92 12.72 8.97
C SER A 226 -17.47 13.91 8.22
N ILE A 227 -18.77 13.90 7.91
CA ILE A 227 -19.46 14.88 7.10
C ILE A 227 -20.73 15.38 7.84
N PRO A 228 -21.17 16.64 7.66
CA PRO A 228 -22.31 17.18 8.42
C PRO A 228 -23.67 16.53 8.09
N THR A 229 -23.86 16.06 6.85
CA THR A 229 -25.16 15.54 6.39
C THR A 229 -25.06 14.22 5.63
N ILE A 230 -26.12 13.40 5.70
CA ILE A 230 -26.25 12.12 4.97
C ILE A 230 -26.18 12.34 3.45
N LYS A 231 -26.71 13.47 2.96
CA LYS A 231 -26.70 13.80 1.53
C LYS A 231 -25.27 14.03 1.03
N GLU A 232 -24.50 14.86 1.72
CA GLU A 232 -23.10 15.13 1.38
C GLU A 232 -22.24 13.88 1.53
N ALA A 233 -22.46 13.10 2.60
CA ALA A 233 -21.81 11.81 2.83
C ALA A 233 -22.02 10.85 1.63
N SER A 234 -23.24 10.81 1.10
CA SER A 234 -23.58 9.97 -0.05
C SER A 234 -22.89 10.44 -1.34
N VAL A 235 -22.79 11.75 -1.55
CA VAL A 235 -22.08 12.34 -2.70
C VAL A 235 -20.58 12.07 -2.61
N LEU A 236 -19.95 12.41 -1.48
CA LEU A 236 -18.50 12.24 -1.27
C LEU A 236 -18.07 10.80 -1.51
N LYS A 237 -18.84 9.84 -1.00
CA LYS A 237 -18.57 8.42 -1.18
C LYS A 237 -18.54 8.01 -2.66
N VAL A 238 -19.53 8.44 -3.45
CA VAL A 238 -19.59 8.12 -4.89
C VAL A 238 -18.43 8.77 -5.63
N GLU A 239 -18.15 10.04 -5.33
CA GLU A 239 -17.01 10.75 -5.93
C GLU A 239 -15.67 10.11 -5.55
N ALA A 240 -15.50 9.70 -4.29
CA ALA A 240 -14.28 9.05 -3.81
C ALA A 240 -14.07 7.69 -4.50
N GLN A 241 -15.12 6.88 -4.67
CA GLN A 241 -15.05 5.62 -5.40
C GLN A 241 -14.64 5.86 -6.86
N GLU A 242 -15.22 6.85 -7.52
CA GLU A 242 -14.93 7.19 -8.91
C GLU A 242 -13.51 7.75 -9.08
N LEU A 243 -13.09 8.66 -8.21
CA LEU A 243 -11.75 9.23 -8.20
C LEU A 243 -10.68 8.15 -7.99
N CYS A 244 -10.85 7.30 -6.97
CA CYS A 244 -9.94 6.18 -6.73
C CYS A 244 -9.91 5.23 -7.92
N LYS A 245 -11.07 4.91 -8.51
CA LYS A 245 -11.16 4.01 -9.66
C LYS A 245 -10.41 4.55 -10.89
N ARG A 246 -10.46 5.86 -11.15
CA ARG A 246 -9.66 6.49 -12.21
C ARG A 246 -8.15 6.33 -11.97
N GLY A 247 -7.73 6.38 -10.72
CA GLY A 247 -6.36 6.10 -10.29
C GLY A 247 -6.02 4.61 -10.14
N GLY A 248 -6.88 3.69 -10.59
CA GLY A 248 -6.63 2.25 -10.46
C GLY A 248 -6.80 1.70 -9.04
N LEU A 249 -7.29 2.51 -8.12
CA LEU A 249 -7.51 2.15 -6.72
C LEU A 249 -8.96 1.75 -6.49
N ARG A 250 -9.18 0.76 -5.64
CA ARG A 250 -10.52 0.30 -5.30
C ARG A 250 -10.78 0.46 -3.81
N LEU A 251 -11.74 1.31 -3.46
CA LEU A 251 -12.24 1.41 -2.09
C LEU A 251 -13.21 0.28 -1.78
N HIS A 252 -13.11 -0.32 -0.60
CA HIS A 252 -13.98 -1.39 -0.12
C HIS A 252 -14.12 -1.35 1.41
N LYS A 253 -14.89 -2.30 1.96
CA LYS A 253 -15.25 -2.37 3.39
C LYS A 253 -15.83 -1.06 3.93
N PHE A 254 -16.70 -0.41 3.16
CA PHE A 254 -17.40 0.77 3.62
C PHE A 254 -18.22 0.46 4.86
N ASN A 255 -18.14 1.34 5.85
CA ASN A 255 -18.99 1.32 7.03
C ASN A 255 -19.32 2.76 7.46
N SER A 256 -20.44 2.93 8.13
CA SER A 256 -20.94 4.24 8.57
C SER A 256 -21.82 4.08 9.81
N ASN A 257 -21.90 5.13 10.63
CA ASN A 257 -22.89 5.21 11.70
C ASN A 257 -24.31 5.47 11.16
N GLU A 258 -24.45 5.92 9.91
CA GLU A 258 -25.73 6.14 9.24
C GLU A 258 -25.95 5.10 8.14
N SER A 259 -26.95 4.23 8.32
CA SER A 259 -27.21 3.12 7.39
C SER A 259 -27.64 3.60 6.00
N GLU A 260 -28.29 4.77 5.92
CA GLU A 260 -28.70 5.41 4.67
C GLU A 260 -27.51 5.72 3.75
N VAL A 261 -26.35 6.05 4.32
CA VAL A 261 -25.12 6.30 3.56
C VAL A 261 -24.63 5.03 2.85
N LEU A 262 -24.91 3.85 3.41
CA LEU A 262 -24.51 2.56 2.85
C LEU A 262 -25.48 2.03 1.79
N CYS A 263 -26.70 2.57 1.66
CA CYS A 263 -27.72 2.07 0.74
C CYS A 263 -27.23 1.98 -0.71
N CYS A 264 -26.46 2.96 -1.18
CA CYS A 264 -25.92 2.98 -2.55
C CYS A 264 -24.58 2.23 -2.70
N VAL A 265 -24.06 1.59 -1.65
CA VAL A 265 -22.84 0.77 -1.74
C VAL A 265 -23.22 -0.66 -2.05
N ASN A 266 -22.53 -1.28 -3.02
CA ASN A 266 -22.70 -2.70 -3.31
C ASN A 266 -22.50 -3.53 -2.02
N PRO A 267 -23.35 -4.51 -1.70
CA PRO A 267 -23.20 -5.31 -0.48
C PRO A 267 -21.82 -5.97 -0.33
N SER A 268 -21.18 -6.33 -1.45
CA SER A 268 -19.82 -6.89 -1.49
C SER A 268 -18.71 -5.89 -1.11
N GLU A 269 -19.01 -4.60 -1.10
CA GLU A 269 -18.10 -3.50 -0.76
C GLU A 269 -18.34 -2.95 0.64
N ARG A 270 -19.35 -3.44 1.36
CA ARG A 270 -19.62 -3.07 2.75
C ARG A 270 -18.73 -3.89 3.70
N ALA A 271 -18.39 -3.34 4.85
CA ALA A 271 -17.72 -4.09 5.90
C ALA A 271 -18.61 -5.27 6.34
N THR A 272 -18.00 -6.43 6.57
CA THR A 272 -18.69 -7.59 7.14
C THR A 272 -18.73 -7.42 8.65
N SER A 273 -19.95 -7.32 9.19
CA SER A 273 -20.23 -7.24 10.64
C SER A 273 -19.82 -8.50 11.39
#